data_AF-A0A497V2R1-F1
#
_entry.id   AF-A0A497V2R1-F1
#
_cell.length_a   1.000
_cell.length_b   1.000
_cell.length_c   1.000
_cell.angle_alpha   90.00
_cell.angle_beta   90.00
_cell.angle_gamma   90.00
#
_symmetry.space_group_name_H-M   'P 1'
#
loop_
_entity.id
_entity.type
_entity.pdbx_description
1 polymer ?
#
loop_
_entity_poly.entity_id
_entity_poly.type
_entity_poly.pdbx_seq_one_letter_code
_entity_poly.pdbx_strand_id
1 'polypeptide(L)'
;MEFNIALNTIVYLMIFLFPGIIFRKFLFIREYSKEFDKGNLFERFIWTILTSIIILLVTFLFFVFCNKALNLDLLPSISYKTIWDTFNDLSNNKLPNPDKKLAPKDKDIYMHFFLLMICIYTLSFLLGILTYLITRTTFVKSIGVMKYLNYWQDLVKGTYNLNSDDTLTYGYTNADVLTEQNEETKLYSGRVINYYLDPQSNQLQTIVLSDAKRYKRLDGGGVEIKSIPGHNFIIEKERILNINFTYIYERKDENKVYKWIYRIVNIIFILLFVGVISTMFISDIYIYTSTFLRKAVFVVCGILLILILNKNVKKILSGQWSTLKVTNIYFFVSLILPYVWLFNFVKWYWVLIFEFIVLLVMSFLVPENPGDDIDSLERDNEADPTSRSIE
;
A
#
# COMPACT_ATOMS: atom_id res chain seq x y z
N MET A 1 -25.81 -16.50 -31.28
CA MET A 1 -24.74 -15.48 -31.41
C MET A 1 -23.50 -16.12 -30.81
N GLU A 2 -22.68 -16.76 -31.64
CA GLU A 2 -21.50 -17.49 -31.18
C GLU A 2 -20.43 -16.48 -30.77
N PHE A 3 -20.05 -16.52 -29.49
CA PHE A 3 -18.98 -15.69 -28.93
C PHE A 3 -17.63 -16.29 -29.34
N ASN A 4 -17.31 -16.30 -30.65
CA ASN A 4 -15.99 -16.65 -31.16
C ASN A 4 -15.04 -15.45 -30.96
N ILE A 5 -14.74 -15.12 -29.70
CA ILE A 5 -13.59 -14.27 -29.41
C ILE A 5 -12.35 -15.09 -29.77
N ALA A 6 -11.68 -14.67 -30.84
CA ALA A 6 -10.43 -15.24 -31.30
C ALA A 6 -9.36 -15.09 -30.20
N LEU A 7 -8.64 -16.17 -29.89
CA LEU A 7 -7.58 -16.23 -28.87
C LEU A 7 -6.56 -15.09 -29.02
N ASN A 8 -6.26 -14.71 -30.27
CA ASN A 8 -5.39 -13.58 -30.60
C ASN A 8 -5.85 -12.26 -29.96
N THR A 9 -7.15 -12.02 -29.91
CA THR A 9 -7.76 -10.78 -29.43
C THR A 9 -7.60 -10.67 -27.92
N ILE A 10 -7.80 -11.79 -27.21
CA ILE A 10 -7.58 -11.85 -25.76
C ILE A 10 -6.11 -11.56 -25.44
N VAL A 11 -5.18 -12.21 -26.15
CA VAL A 11 -3.75 -12.02 -25.92
C VAL A 11 -3.31 -10.58 -26.24
N TYR A 12 -3.82 -9.98 -27.31
CA TYR A 12 -3.55 -8.58 -27.63
C TYR A 12 -4.10 -7.61 -26.57
N LEU A 13 -5.30 -7.84 -26.06
CA LEU A 13 -5.83 -7.02 -24.96
C LEU A 13 -4.97 -7.15 -23.70
N MET A 14 -4.54 -8.37 -23.37
CA MET A 14 -3.67 -8.63 -22.22
C MET A 14 -2.30 -7.95 -22.32
N ILE A 15 -1.72 -7.85 -23.52
CA ILE A 15 -0.37 -7.27 -23.73
C ILE A 15 -0.43 -5.75 -23.98
N PHE A 16 -1.39 -5.26 -24.76
CA PHE A 16 -1.41 -3.87 -25.23
C PHE A 16 -2.40 -2.96 -24.50
N LEU A 17 -3.38 -3.50 -23.77
CA LEU A 17 -4.37 -2.69 -23.07
C LEU A 17 -4.19 -2.77 -21.55
N PHE A 18 -4.08 -3.99 -21.01
CA PHE A 18 -4.05 -4.21 -19.56
C PHE A 18 -2.90 -3.51 -18.83
N PRO A 19 -1.65 -3.50 -19.32
CA PRO A 19 -0.57 -2.79 -18.65
C PRO A 19 -0.88 -1.30 -18.47
N GLY A 20 -1.42 -0.66 -19.52
CA GLY A 20 -1.87 0.73 -19.47
C GLY A 20 -3.01 0.95 -18.48
N ILE A 21 -4.01 0.05 -18.42
CA ILE A 21 -5.12 0.15 -17.46
C ILE A 21 -4.59 0.04 -16.03
N ILE A 22 -3.73 -0.94 -15.76
CA ILE A 22 -3.10 -1.14 -14.45
C ILE A 22 -2.35 0.14 -14.06
N PHE A 23 -1.45 0.62 -14.91
CA PHE A 23 -0.70 1.86 -14.65
C PHE A 23 -1.62 3.03 -14.33
N ARG A 24 -2.66 3.28 -15.14
CA ARG A 24 -3.62 4.36 -14.89
C ARG A 24 -4.34 4.19 -13.55
N LYS A 25 -4.75 2.96 -13.22
CA LYS A 25 -5.43 2.68 -11.95
C LYS A 25 -4.54 3.06 -10.75
N PHE A 26 -3.24 2.77 -10.85
CA PHE A 26 -2.27 3.10 -9.80
C PHE A 26 -1.84 4.57 -9.80
N LEU A 27 -1.82 5.23 -10.95
CA LEU A 27 -1.62 6.67 -11.07
C LEU A 27 -2.73 7.47 -10.36
N PHE A 28 -3.98 7.04 -10.52
CA PHE A 28 -5.18 7.70 -9.97
C PHE A 28 -5.67 7.02 -8.68
N ILE A 29 -4.78 6.82 -7.70
CA ILE A 29 -5.15 6.28 -6.38
C ILE A 29 -5.61 7.40 -5.43
N ARG A 30 -6.47 7.03 -4.44
CA ARG A 30 -6.92 7.88 -3.32
C ARG A 30 -7.58 9.17 -3.82
N GLU A 31 -7.00 10.32 -3.53
CA GLU A 31 -7.60 11.61 -3.83
C GLU A 31 -7.78 11.84 -5.34
N TYR A 32 -6.91 11.22 -6.15
CA TYR A 32 -6.94 11.29 -7.60
C TYR A 32 -7.87 10.28 -8.26
N SER A 33 -8.51 9.37 -7.50
CA SER A 33 -9.40 8.36 -8.07
C SER A 33 -10.60 8.96 -8.80
N LYS A 34 -11.02 10.17 -8.41
CA LYS A 34 -12.11 10.92 -9.04
C LYS A 34 -11.79 11.34 -10.48
N GLU A 35 -10.51 11.40 -10.84
CA GLU A 35 -10.04 11.81 -12.17
C GLU A 35 -9.74 10.60 -13.08
N PHE A 36 -9.83 9.36 -12.56
CA PHE A 36 -9.60 8.15 -13.36
C PHE A 36 -10.56 8.05 -14.54
N ASP A 37 -11.83 8.40 -14.28
CA ASP A 37 -12.92 8.39 -15.26
C ASP A 37 -13.13 9.75 -15.92
N LYS A 38 -12.09 10.57 -16.05
CA LYS A 38 -12.16 11.85 -16.75
C LYS A 38 -11.88 11.71 -18.24
N GLY A 39 -12.48 12.60 -19.04
CA GLY A 39 -12.26 12.73 -20.49
C GLY A 39 -13.16 11.81 -21.31
N ASN A 40 -13.13 11.93 -22.63
CA ASN A 40 -13.91 11.05 -23.51
C ASN A 40 -13.38 9.60 -23.43
N LEU A 41 -14.24 8.59 -23.60
CA LEU A 41 -13.85 7.18 -23.71
C LEU A 41 -12.73 6.97 -24.75
N PHE A 42 -12.80 7.67 -25.88
CA PHE A 42 -11.76 7.60 -26.91
C PHE A 42 -10.40 8.13 -26.41
N GLU A 43 -10.38 9.28 -25.76
CA GLU A 43 -9.16 9.87 -25.19
C GLU A 43 -8.55 8.95 -24.13
N ARG A 44 -9.39 8.40 -23.23
CA ARG A 44 -8.99 7.42 -22.22
C ARG A 44 -8.37 6.18 -22.88
N PHE A 45 -8.97 5.69 -23.96
CA PHE A 45 -8.49 4.53 -24.69
C PHE A 45 -7.11 4.78 -25.31
N ILE A 46 -6.94 5.91 -26.02
CA ILE A 46 -5.65 6.30 -26.61
C ILE A 46 -4.57 6.47 -25.53
N TRP A 47 -4.89 7.13 -24.41
CA TRP A 47 -3.94 7.30 -23.30
C TRP A 47 -3.52 5.95 -22.68
N THR A 48 -4.45 5.00 -22.61
CA THR A 48 -4.20 3.64 -22.10
C THR A 48 -3.26 2.88 -23.03
N ILE A 49 -3.47 2.94 -24.35
CA ILE A 49 -2.57 2.31 -25.31
C ILE A 49 -1.18 2.95 -25.25
N LEU A 50 -1.11 4.28 -25.24
CA LEU A 50 0.15 5.01 -25.18
C LEU A 50 0.97 4.63 -23.93
N THR A 51 0.33 4.61 -22.76
CA THR A 51 0.99 4.20 -21.51
C THR A 51 1.41 2.74 -21.55
N SER A 52 0.60 1.86 -22.15
CA SER A 52 0.98 0.45 -22.34
C SER A 52 2.23 0.28 -23.22
N ILE A 53 2.32 1.02 -24.33
CA ILE A 53 3.51 0.99 -25.21
C ILE A 53 4.76 1.43 -24.45
N ILE A 54 4.67 2.50 -23.65
CA ILE A 54 5.77 2.98 -22.81
C ILE A 54 6.19 1.90 -21.81
N ILE A 55 5.23 1.23 -21.15
CA ILE A 55 5.53 0.16 -20.18
C ILE A 55 6.22 -1.02 -20.86
N LEU A 56 5.77 -1.42 -22.05
CA LEU A 56 6.41 -2.49 -22.82
C LEU A 56 7.85 -2.13 -23.18
N LEU A 57 8.10 -0.88 -23.58
CA LEU A 57 9.46 -0.38 -23.85
C LEU A 57 10.34 -0.42 -22.59
N VAL A 58 9.83 0.07 -21.46
CA VAL A 58 10.56 0.05 -20.18
C VAL A 58 10.83 -1.38 -19.73
N THR A 59 9.87 -2.30 -19.93
CA THR A 59 10.04 -3.72 -19.62
C THR A 59 11.14 -4.35 -20.50
N PHE A 60 11.16 -4.04 -21.79
CA PHE A 60 12.21 -4.48 -22.70
C PHE A 60 13.59 -3.97 -22.23
N LEU A 61 13.71 -2.67 -21.91
CA LEU A 61 14.94 -2.08 -21.40
C LEU A 61 15.38 -2.73 -20.08
N PHE A 62 14.44 -3.04 -19.19
CA PHE A 62 14.71 -3.74 -17.93
C PHE A 62 15.35 -5.13 -18.17
N PHE A 63 14.81 -5.92 -19.09
CA PHE A 63 15.39 -7.23 -19.41
C PHE A 63 16.75 -7.12 -20.10
N VAL A 64 16.94 -6.14 -20.99
CA VAL A 64 18.25 -5.87 -21.60
C VAL A 64 19.28 -5.48 -20.54
N PHE A 65 18.89 -4.66 -19.56
CA PHE A 65 19.73 -4.28 -18.44
C PHE A 65 20.08 -5.48 -17.55
N CYS A 66 19.11 -6.32 -17.18
CA CYS A 66 19.35 -7.51 -16.37
C CYS A 66 20.33 -8.48 -17.06
N ASN A 67 20.15 -8.71 -18.36
CA ASN A 67 21.01 -9.60 -19.13
C ASN A 67 22.43 -9.01 -19.29
N LYS A 68 22.57 -7.76 -19.75
CA LYS A 68 23.88 -7.17 -20.06
C LYS A 68 24.66 -6.68 -18.85
N ALA A 69 23.99 -6.07 -17.87
CA ALA A 69 24.67 -5.44 -16.73
C ALA A 69 24.82 -6.40 -15.54
N LEU A 70 23.83 -7.27 -15.32
CA LEU A 70 23.82 -8.19 -14.17
C LEU A 70 24.17 -9.64 -14.56
N ASN A 71 24.34 -9.94 -15.85
CA ASN A 71 24.52 -11.31 -16.37
C ASN A 71 23.41 -12.27 -15.93
N LEU A 72 22.19 -11.76 -15.75
CA LEU A 72 21.01 -12.54 -15.35
C LEU A 72 20.11 -12.77 -16.57
N ASP A 73 20.14 -13.99 -17.11
CA ASP A 73 19.23 -14.40 -18.18
C ASP A 73 17.91 -14.91 -17.60
N LEU A 74 16.98 -13.97 -17.33
CA LEU A 74 15.70 -14.25 -16.70
C LEU A 74 14.67 -14.93 -17.62
N LEU A 75 14.87 -14.86 -18.95
CA LEU A 75 13.92 -15.36 -19.95
C LEU A 75 14.66 -16.07 -21.11
N PRO A 76 15.39 -17.16 -20.84
CA PRO A 76 16.28 -17.80 -21.83
C PRO A 76 15.55 -18.39 -23.05
N SER A 77 14.26 -18.72 -22.92
CA SER A 77 13.44 -19.20 -24.07
C SER A 77 12.88 -18.07 -24.93
N ILE A 78 12.90 -16.82 -24.45
CA ILE A 78 12.27 -15.70 -25.15
C ILE A 78 13.33 -15.00 -26.00
N SER A 79 13.46 -15.47 -27.24
CA SER A 79 14.24 -14.81 -28.28
C SER A 79 13.33 -14.03 -29.24
N TYR A 80 13.91 -13.13 -30.04
CA TYR A 80 13.16 -12.47 -31.13
C TYR A 80 12.46 -13.48 -32.05
N LYS A 81 13.14 -14.58 -32.38
CA LYS A 81 12.59 -15.65 -33.21
C LYS A 81 11.40 -16.32 -32.52
N THR A 82 11.53 -16.64 -31.23
CA THR A 82 10.44 -17.23 -30.44
C THR A 82 9.23 -16.29 -30.35
N ILE A 83 9.44 -14.98 -30.18
CA ILE A 83 8.38 -13.97 -30.17
C ILE A 83 7.67 -13.92 -31.53
N TRP A 84 8.44 -13.92 -32.62
CA TRP A 84 7.90 -13.88 -33.98
C TRP A 84 7.08 -15.14 -34.32
N ASP A 85 7.61 -16.32 -33.98
CA ASP A 85 6.92 -17.59 -34.21
C ASP A 85 5.64 -17.67 -33.36
N THR A 86 5.71 -17.25 -32.09
CA THR A 86 4.55 -17.14 -31.19
C THR A 86 3.50 -16.18 -31.72
N PHE A 87 3.92 -15.02 -32.25
CA PHE A 87 3.02 -14.05 -32.88
C PHE A 87 2.30 -14.64 -34.10
N ASN A 88 3.02 -15.37 -34.97
CA ASN A 88 2.42 -16.01 -36.14
C ASN A 88 1.44 -17.12 -35.76
N ASP A 89 1.77 -17.93 -34.75
CA ASP A 89 0.87 -18.97 -34.23
C ASP A 89 -0.40 -18.34 -33.63
N LEU A 90 -0.23 -17.31 -32.80
CA LEU A 90 -1.34 -16.57 -32.18
C LEU A 90 -2.22 -15.90 -33.23
N SER A 91 -1.64 -15.23 -34.23
CA SER A 91 -2.37 -14.59 -35.33
C SER A 91 -3.29 -15.57 -36.07
N ASN A 92 -2.85 -16.82 -36.19
CA ASN A 92 -3.61 -17.93 -36.76
C ASN A 92 -4.53 -18.66 -35.76
N ASN A 93 -4.76 -18.09 -34.57
CA ASN A 93 -5.53 -18.66 -33.46
C ASN A 93 -5.04 -20.03 -32.98
N LYS A 94 -3.73 -20.27 -33.05
CA LYS A 94 -3.08 -21.49 -32.54
C LYS A 94 -2.18 -21.13 -31.37
N LEU A 95 -2.09 -22.06 -30.42
CA LEU A 95 -1.09 -21.96 -29.36
C LEU A 95 0.27 -22.47 -29.89
N PRO A 96 1.39 -21.86 -29.49
CA PRO A 96 2.72 -22.31 -29.89
C PRO A 96 2.94 -23.77 -29.48
N ASN A 97 3.23 -24.66 -30.42
CA ASN A 97 3.43 -26.07 -30.08
C ASN A 97 4.88 -26.29 -29.59
N PRO A 98 5.11 -26.57 -28.28
CA PRO A 98 6.45 -26.74 -27.73
C PRO A 98 7.17 -27.99 -28.27
N ASP A 99 6.43 -28.94 -28.85
CA ASP A 99 6.95 -30.23 -29.33
C ASP A 99 7.42 -30.17 -30.79
N LYS A 100 7.17 -29.07 -31.51
CA LYS A 100 7.67 -28.88 -32.88
C LYS A 100 9.00 -28.11 -32.87
N LYS A 101 10.12 -28.83 -32.97
CA LYS A 101 11.47 -28.31 -33.32
C LYS A 101 11.93 -27.08 -32.53
N LEU A 102 11.84 -27.13 -31.22
CA LEU A 102 12.34 -26.09 -30.33
C LEU A 102 13.51 -26.65 -29.51
N ALA A 103 14.53 -25.83 -29.24
CA ALA A 103 15.72 -26.28 -28.52
C ALA A 103 15.34 -26.70 -27.08
N PRO A 104 16.15 -27.48 -26.33
CA PRO A 104 15.83 -27.85 -24.95
C PRO A 104 15.50 -26.65 -24.04
N LYS A 105 16.05 -25.48 -24.38
CA LYS A 105 15.79 -24.20 -23.72
C LYS A 105 14.37 -23.67 -23.88
N ASP A 106 13.58 -24.20 -24.82
CA ASP A 106 12.27 -23.67 -25.23
C ASP A 106 11.11 -24.50 -24.69
N LYS A 107 11.39 -25.59 -23.95
CA LYS A 107 10.36 -26.44 -23.35
C LYS A 107 9.49 -25.66 -22.33
N ASP A 108 10.04 -24.59 -21.76
CA ASP A 108 9.40 -23.75 -20.75
C ASP A 108 8.82 -22.44 -21.33
N ILE A 109 8.56 -22.36 -22.65
CA ILE A 109 8.02 -21.16 -23.32
C ILE A 109 6.78 -20.60 -22.60
N TYR A 110 5.84 -21.46 -22.20
CA TYR A 110 4.63 -21.03 -21.51
C TYR A 110 4.92 -20.43 -20.14
N MET A 111 5.85 -21.02 -19.39
CA MET A 111 6.25 -20.52 -18.08
C MET A 111 6.95 -19.16 -18.22
N HIS A 112 7.86 -19.02 -19.17
CA HIS A 112 8.54 -17.76 -19.43
C HIS A 112 7.61 -16.68 -19.98
N PHE A 113 6.63 -17.04 -20.83
CA PHE A 113 5.59 -16.12 -21.28
C PHE A 113 4.74 -15.63 -20.09
N PHE A 114 4.33 -16.54 -19.21
CA PHE A 114 3.60 -16.18 -18.00
C PHE A 114 4.43 -15.28 -17.06
N LEU A 115 5.72 -15.59 -16.88
CA LEU A 115 6.65 -14.76 -16.10
C LEU A 115 6.81 -13.36 -16.72
N LEU A 116 6.93 -13.28 -18.05
CA LEU A 116 6.97 -12.02 -18.79
C LEU A 116 5.70 -11.20 -18.52
N MET A 117 4.51 -11.81 -18.57
CA MET A 117 3.25 -11.14 -18.27
C MET A 117 3.19 -10.60 -16.84
N ILE A 118 3.61 -11.41 -15.85
CA ILE A 118 3.71 -10.96 -14.45
C ILE A 118 4.67 -9.78 -14.33
N CYS A 119 5.82 -9.83 -14.99
CA CYS A 119 6.79 -8.75 -14.97
C CYS A 119 6.22 -7.46 -15.56
N ILE A 120 5.54 -7.53 -16.72
CA ILE A 120 4.89 -6.37 -17.35
C ILE A 120 3.86 -5.75 -16.39
N TYR A 121 2.99 -6.56 -15.78
CA TYR A 121 1.95 -6.06 -14.87
C TYR A 121 2.53 -5.50 -13.58
N THR A 122 3.56 -6.15 -13.03
CA THR A 122 4.27 -5.66 -11.84
C THR A 122 4.96 -4.33 -12.13
N LEU A 123 5.62 -4.19 -13.28
CA LEU A 123 6.25 -2.95 -13.68
C LEU A 123 5.22 -1.84 -13.94
N SER A 124 4.08 -2.17 -14.54
CA SER A 124 2.94 -1.26 -14.71
C SER A 124 2.46 -0.69 -13.37
N PHE A 125 2.29 -1.59 -12.38
CA PHE A 125 1.92 -1.24 -11.02
C PHE A 125 2.96 -0.33 -10.37
N LEU A 126 4.25 -0.71 -10.42
CA LEU A 126 5.34 0.05 -9.79
C LEU A 126 5.49 1.43 -10.42
N LEU A 127 5.46 1.53 -11.75
CA LEU A 127 5.53 2.81 -12.47
C LEU A 127 4.32 3.69 -12.19
N GLY A 128 3.12 3.10 -12.06
CA GLY A 128 1.92 3.83 -11.69
C GLY A 128 2.02 4.46 -10.31
N ILE A 129 2.50 3.68 -9.32
CA ILE A 129 2.76 4.18 -7.96
C ILE A 129 3.86 5.23 -7.96
N LEU A 130 4.97 5.00 -8.66
CA LEU A 130 6.09 5.94 -8.71
C LEU A 130 5.62 7.27 -9.31
N THR A 131 4.87 7.23 -10.40
CA THR A 131 4.29 8.43 -11.02
C THR A 131 3.32 9.11 -10.05
N TYR A 132 2.45 8.38 -9.35
CA TYR A 132 1.60 8.94 -8.30
C TYR A 132 2.42 9.67 -7.21
N LEU A 133 3.50 9.06 -6.71
CA LEU A 133 4.37 9.68 -5.70
C LEU A 133 5.06 10.96 -6.23
N ILE A 134 5.53 10.92 -7.47
CA ILE A 134 6.13 12.07 -8.15
C ILE A 134 5.09 13.19 -8.29
N THR A 135 3.88 12.89 -8.78
CA THR A 135 2.79 13.88 -8.98
C THR A 135 2.37 14.58 -7.69
N ARG A 136 2.49 13.89 -6.54
CA ARG A 136 2.15 14.45 -5.22
C ARG A 136 3.20 15.43 -4.71
N THR A 137 4.43 15.35 -5.20
CA THR A 137 5.54 16.17 -4.69
C THR A 137 5.33 17.63 -5.08
N THR A 138 5.45 18.55 -4.11
CA THR A 138 5.25 19.99 -4.31
C THR A 138 6.16 20.57 -5.39
N PHE A 139 7.39 20.05 -5.50
CA PHE A 139 8.34 20.39 -6.56
C PHE A 139 7.74 20.21 -7.97
N VAL A 140 7.14 19.04 -8.25
CA VAL A 140 6.58 18.75 -9.57
C VAL A 140 5.36 19.61 -9.87
N LYS A 141 4.53 19.87 -8.84
CA LYS A 141 3.40 20.81 -8.95
C LYS A 141 3.85 22.25 -9.20
N SER A 142 4.99 22.65 -8.65
CA SER A 142 5.59 23.98 -8.86
C SER A 142 6.06 24.19 -10.31
N ILE A 143 6.53 23.14 -10.99
CA ILE A 143 7.00 23.21 -12.39
C ILE A 143 5.81 23.30 -13.37
N GLY A 144 4.58 23.07 -12.91
CA GLY A 144 3.36 23.29 -13.69
C GLY A 144 2.96 22.14 -14.63
N VAL A 145 3.84 21.18 -14.90
CA VAL A 145 3.60 20.04 -15.82
C VAL A 145 2.45 19.14 -15.36
N MET A 146 2.16 19.10 -14.05
CA MET A 146 1.07 18.29 -13.47
C MET A 146 0.04 19.13 -12.69
N LYS A 147 0.01 20.46 -12.90
CA LYS A 147 -0.90 21.38 -12.22
C LYS A 147 -2.38 21.07 -12.48
N TYR A 148 -2.67 20.39 -13.59
CA TYR A 148 -4.02 20.11 -14.07
C TYR A 148 -4.60 18.78 -13.58
N LEU A 149 -3.80 17.95 -12.91
CA LEU A 149 -4.29 16.73 -12.28
C LEU A 149 -4.97 17.10 -10.96
N ASN A 150 -6.31 17.06 -10.96
CA ASN A 150 -7.16 17.30 -9.79
C ASN A 150 -7.05 18.71 -9.18
N TYR A 151 -7.36 19.72 -10.00
CA TYR A 151 -7.42 21.14 -9.60
C TYR A 151 -8.20 21.36 -8.28
N TRP A 152 -9.35 20.72 -8.12
CA TRP A 152 -10.17 20.84 -6.92
C TRP A 152 -9.48 20.28 -5.67
N GLN A 153 -8.70 19.20 -5.80
CA GLN A 153 -7.92 18.69 -4.67
C GLN A 153 -6.88 19.70 -4.21
N ASP A 154 -6.21 20.36 -5.16
CA ASP A 154 -5.18 21.35 -4.88
C ASP A 154 -5.76 22.64 -4.32
N LEU A 155 -6.94 23.04 -4.80
CA LEU A 155 -7.70 24.15 -4.25
C LEU A 155 -8.16 23.83 -2.83
N VAL A 156 -8.83 22.69 -2.60
CA VAL A 156 -9.33 22.31 -1.27
C VAL A 156 -8.19 22.11 -0.27
N LYS A 157 -7.04 21.56 -0.66
CA LYS A 157 -5.88 21.41 0.26
C LYS A 157 -5.02 22.67 0.40
N GLY A 158 -5.29 23.72 -0.38
CA GLY A 158 -4.48 24.93 -0.36
C GLY A 158 -3.04 24.69 -0.80
N THR A 159 -2.80 23.76 -1.74
CA THR A 159 -1.46 23.36 -2.20
C THR A 159 -0.62 24.56 -2.68
N TYR A 160 -1.27 25.60 -3.23
CA TYR A 160 -0.61 26.81 -3.72
C TYR A 160 -0.55 27.94 -2.69
N ASN A 161 -1.21 27.80 -1.54
CA ASN A 161 -1.08 28.75 -0.43
C ASN A 161 0.08 28.30 0.46
N LEU A 162 1.25 28.84 0.15
CA LEU A 162 2.46 28.66 0.94
C LEU A 162 2.26 29.37 2.28
N ASN A 163 2.31 28.61 3.38
CA ASN A 163 2.46 29.19 4.69
C ASN A 163 3.92 29.63 4.85
N SER A 164 4.15 30.85 5.30
CA SER A 164 5.48 31.38 5.58
C SER A 164 6.10 30.80 6.86
N ASP A 165 5.29 30.18 7.73
CA ASP A 165 5.74 29.58 8.98
C ASP A 165 6.02 28.08 8.83
N ASP A 166 7.31 27.73 8.86
CA ASP A 166 7.79 26.34 8.78
C ASP A 166 7.41 25.49 10.00
N THR A 167 6.95 26.07 11.11
CA THR A 167 6.50 25.31 12.28
C THR A 167 5.06 24.80 12.12
N LEU A 168 4.35 25.26 11.09
CA LEU A 168 2.96 24.94 10.84
C LEU A 168 2.79 23.96 9.67
N THR A 169 1.75 23.15 9.74
CA THR A 169 1.39 22.12 8.76
C THR A 169 -0.10 22.24 8.49
N TYR A 170 -0.49 22.08 7.22
CA TYR A 170 -1.91 22.08 6.85
C TYR A 170 -2.69 21.07 7.71
N GLY A 171 -3.74 21.54 8.36
CA GLY A 171 -4.66 20.72 9.16
C GLY A 171 -5.91 20.37 8.34
N TYR A 172 -6.72 21.38 8.02
CA TYR A 172 -7.98 21.23 7.30
C TYR A 172 -8.41 22.54 6.62
N THR A 173 -9.44 22.45 5.79
CA THR A 173 -10.02 23.61 5.10
C THR A 173 -11.44 23.83 5.56
N ASN A 174 -11.76 25.06 5.93
CA ASN A 174 -13.13 25.52 6.09
C ASN A 174 -13.62 26.14 4.78
N ALA A 175 -14.88 25.87 4.44
CA ALA A 175 -15.53 26.50 3.30
C ALA A 175 -16.73 27.29 3.76
N ASP A 176 -16.81 28.54 3.30
CA ASP A 176 -18.01 29.35 3.36
C ASP A 176 -18.71 29.26 1.99
N VAL A 177 -19.88 28.64 1.96
CA VAL A 177 -20.64 28.33 0.76
C VAL A 177 -21.89 29.20 0.75
N LEU A 178 -21.94 30.13 -0.21
CA LEU A 178 -23.12 30.95 -0.44
C LEU A 178 -24.07 30.19 -1.35
N THR A 179 -25.32 30.03 -0.91
CA THR A 179 -26.33 29.27 -1.62
C THR A 179 -27.60 30.08 -1.88
N GLU A 180 -28.32 29.73 -2.93
CA GLU A 180 -29.64 30.27 -3.23
C GLU A 180 -30.73 29.23 -2.92
N GLN A 181 -31.74 29.63 -2.15
CA GLN A 181 -32.94 28.84 -1.89
C GLN A 181 -34.16 29.74 -1.88
N ASN A 182 -35.10 29.50 -2.80
CA ASN A 182 -36.37 30.22 -2.87
C ASN A 182 -36.17 31.75 -2.87
N GLU A 183 -35.26 32.24 -3.71
CA GLU A 183 -34.90 33.68 -3.83
C GLU A 183 -34.21 34.29 -2.60
N GLU A 184 -33.96 33.51 -1.55
CA GLU A 184 -33.14 33.90 -0.40
C GLU A 184 -31.71 33.37 -0.54
N THR A 185 -30.73 34.23 -0.25
CA THR A 185 -29.33 33.81 -0.14
C THR A 185 -29.01 33.36 1.29
N LYS A 186 -28.42 32.18 1.43
CA LYS A 186 -28.02 31.59 2.72
C LYS A 186 -26.55 31.23 2.68
N LEU A 187 -25.82 31.62 3.72
CA LEU A 187 -24.41 31.29 3.89
C LEU A 187 -24.28 30.11 4.86
N TYR A 188 -23.57 29.08 4.40
CA TYR A 188 -23.20 27.92 5.21
C TYR A 188 -21.69 27.89 5.39
N SER A 189 -21.21 27.63 6.60
CA SER A 189 -19.78 27.44 6.88
C SER A 189 -19.53 26.09 7.53
N GLY A 190 -18.43 25.43 7.21
CA GLY A 190 -18.04 24.17 7.84
C GLY A 190 -16.72 23.64 7.31
N ARG A 191 -16.21 22.59 7.96
CA ARG A 191 -14.98 21.91 7.52
C ARG A 191 -15.26 21.04 6.31
N VAL A 192 -14.51 21.23 5.22
CA VAL A 192 -14.62 20.42 4.00
C VAL A 192 -14.08 19.03 4.28
N ILE A 193 -14.96 18.03 4.19
CA ILE A 193 -14.57 16.61 4.36
C ILE A 193 -14.46 15.88 3.03
N ASN A 194 -15.28 16.26 2.05
CA ASN A 194 -15.27 15.65 0.74
C ASN A 194 -15.88 16.58 -0.32
N TYR A 195 -15.67 16.21 -1.58
CA TYR A 195 -16.29 16.84 -2.74
C TYR A 195 -16.44 15.81 -3.85
N TYR A 196 -17.41 15.99 -4.74
CA TYR A 196 -17.63 15.12 -5.90
C TYR A 196 -17.56 15.95 -7.16
N LEU A 197 -16.98 15.38 -8.21
CA LEU A 197 -16.84 16.00 -9.51
C LEU A 197 -17.72 15.27 -10.50
N ASP A 198 -18.28 16.01 -11.45
CA ASP A 198 -18.95 15.41 -12.59
C ASP A 198 -17.92 14.69 -13.49
N PRO A 199 -18.09 13.39 -13.81
CA PRO A 199 -17.12 12.62 -14.60
C PRO A 199 -16.87 13.17 -16.01
N GLN A 200 -17.82 13.91 -16.58
CA GLN A 200 -17.69 14.45 -17.94
C GLN A 200 -17.05 15.85 -17.97
N SER A 201 -17.55 16.78 -17.16
CA SER A 201 -17.09 18.18 -17.17
C SER A 201 -15.94 18.48 -16.19
N ASN A 202 -15.67 17.57 -15.25
CA ASN A 202 -14.72 17.76 -14.16
C ASN A 202 -15.01 18.99 -13.28
N GLN A 203 -16.24 19.48 -13.31
CA GLN A 203 -16.70 20.55 -12.46
C GLN A 203 -17.19 19.99 -11.12
N LEU A 204 -17.13 20.81 -10.08
CA LEU A 204 -17.69 20.46 -8.77
C LEU A 204 -19.17 20.11 -8.96
N GLN A 205 -19.58 18.93 -8.51
CA GLN A 205 -20.99 18.55 -8.48
C GLN A 205 -21.55 18.73 -7.06
N THR A 206 -20.74 18.44 -6.05
CA THR A 206 -21.19 18.44 -4.67
C THR A 206 -20.02 18.75 -3.73
N ILE A 207 -20.26 19.55 -2.70
CA ILE A 207 -19.33 19.73 -1.59
C ILE A 207 -19.97 19.18 -0.31
N VAL A 208 -19.16 18.52 0.51
CA VAL A 208 -19.58 17.93 1.78
C VAL A 208 -18.84 18.61 2.91
N LEU A 209 -19.60 19.19 3.83
CA LEU A 209 -19.12 19.90 5.01
C LEU A 209 -19.43 19.10 6.28
N SER A 210 -18.56 19.19 7.27
CA SER A 210 -18.77 18.74 8.65
C SER A 210 -18.85 19.95 9.58
N ASP A 211 -19.43 19.78 10.76
CA ASP A 211 -19.62 20.84 11.77
C ASP A 211 -20.29 22.10 11.17
N ALA A 212 -21.26 21.87 10.28
CA ALA A 212 -21.85 22.91 9.47
C ALA A 212 -22.65 23.90 10.32
N LYS A 213 -22.54 25.18 9.95
CA LYS A 213 -23.24 26.31 10.58
C LYS A 213 -23.96 27.09 9.50
N ARG A 214 -25.18 27.52 9.79
CA ARG A 214 -25.97 28.41 8.94
C ARG A 214 -25.94 29.81 9.53
N TYR A 215 -25.71 30.80 8.68
CA TYR A 215 -25.79 32.21 9.01
C TYR A 215 -27.13 32.74 8.52
N LYS A 216 -27.84 33.46 9.40
CA LYS A 216 -29.07 34.18 9.06
C LYS A 216 -28.88 35.64 9.43
N ARG A 217 -29.12 36.55 8.48
CA ARG A 217 -29.15 37.99 8.76
C ARG A 217 -30.47 38.33 9.44
N LEU A 218 -30.41 39.11 10.52
CA LEU A 218 -31.57 39.64 11.21
C LEU A 218 -31.88 41.04 10.68
N ASP A 219 -33.15 41.42 10.68
CA ASP A 219 -33.63 42.71 10.15
C ASP A 219 -33.02 43.94 10.88
N GLY A 220 -32.44 43.73 12.06
CA GLY A 220 -31.71 44.75 12.84
C GLY A 220 -30.19 44.79 12.61
N GLY A 221 -29.66 44.14 11.57
CA GLY A 221 -28.22 44.12 11.26
C GLY A 221 -27.38 43.11 12.03
N GLY A 222 -27.98 42.37 12.97
CA GLY A 222 -27.34 41.23 13.65
C GLY A 222 -27.23 39.99 12.77
N VAL A 223 -26.34 39.07 13.15
CA VAL A 223 -26.16 37.78 12.48
C VAL A 223 -26.42 36.66 13.48
N GLU A 224 -27.39 35.80 13.18
CA GLU A 224 -27.66 34.59 13.94
C GLU A 224 -26.90 33.42 13.32
N ILE A 225 -26.11 32.72 14.12
CA ILE A 225 -25.34 31.53 13.70
C ILE A 225 -25.97 30.31 14.36
N LYS A 226 -26.53 29.41 13.56
CA LYS A 226 -27.13 28.16 14.04
C LYS A 226 -26.34 26.96 13.54
N SER A 227 -25.89 26.11 14.47
CA SER A 227 -25.27 24.83 14.10
C SER A 227 -26.31 23.91 13.48
N ILE A 228 -25.92 23.22 12.41
CA ILE A 228 -26.72 22.20 11.74
C ILE A 228 -26.30 20.85 12.33
N PRO A 229 -27.22 20.12 12.97
CA PRO A 229 -26.90 18.82 13.53
C PRO A 229 -26.57 17.81 12.41
N GLY A 230 -25.61 16.92 12.66
CA GLY A 230 -25.21 15.85 11.74
C GLY A 230 -23.72 15.89 11.38
N HIS A 231 -23.24 14.80 10.77
CA HIS A 231 -21.82 14.63 10.42
C HIS A 231 -21.49 15.14 9.01
N ASN A 232 -22.44 15.01 8.07
CA ASN A 232 -22.26 15.32 6.66
C ASN A 232 -23.38 16.27 6.20
N PHE A 233 -23.03 17.52 5.94
CA PHE A 233 -23.90 18.49 5.30
C PHE A 233 -23.53 18.60 3.83
N ILE A 234 -24.48 18.28 2.95
CA ILE A 234 -24.23 18.11 1.52
C ILE A 234 -24.84 19.30 0.78
N ILE A 235 -24.05 19.94 -0.08
CA ILE A 235 -24.51 21.05 -0.92
C ILE A 235 -24.19 20.72 -2.38
N GLU A 236 -25.24 20.65 -3.20
CA GLU A 236 -25.16 20.42 -4.64
C GLU A 236 -24.81 21.71 -5.38
N LYS A 237 -24.03 21.61 -6.46
CA LYS A 237 -23.50 22.75 -7.23
C LYS A 237 -24.61 23.68 -7.71
N GLU A 238 -25.76 23.14 -8.09
CA GLU A 238 -26.89 23.90 -8.63
C GLU A 238 -27.38 24.98 -7.66
N ARG A 239 -27.12 24.79 -6.36
CA ARG A 239 -27.49 25.73 -5.30
C ARG A 239 -26.36 26.64 -4.89
N ILE A 240 -25.13 26.42 -5.37
CA ILE A 240 -23.94 27.15 -4.94
C ILE A 240 -23.74 28.36 -5.85
N LEU A 241 -23.81 29.55 -5.25
CA LEU A 241 -23.46 30.80 -5.93
C LEU A 241 -21.96 31.09 -5.85
N ASN A 242 -21.36 30.86 -4.68
CA ASN A 242 -19.93 31.11 -4.47
C ASN A 242 -19.36 30.27 -3.32
N ILE A 243 -18.05 30.03 -3.35
CA ILE A 243 -17.31 29.30 -2.30
C ILE A 243 -16.06 30.07 -1.93
N ASN A 244 -15.87 30.33 -0.64
CA ASN A 244 -14.62 30.85 -0.09
C ASN A 244 -13.93 29.76 0.74
N PHE A 245 -12.65 29.48 0.45
CA PHE A 245 -11.87 28.50 1.20
C PHE A 245 -10.90 29.19 2.16
N THR A 246 -10.95 28.79 3.43
CA THR A 246 -10.03 29.22 4.48
C THR A 246 -9.21 28.02 4.96
N TYR A 247 -7.89 28.12 4.85
CA TYR A 247 -6.96 27.05 5.20
C TYR A 247 -6.50 27.20 6.65
N ILE A 248 -6.73 26.16 7.45
CA ILE A 248 -6.33 26.13 8.86
C ILE A 248 -5.04 25.32 8.99
N TYR A 249 -4.03 25.92 9.60
CA TYR A 249 -2.74 25.29 9.85
C TYR A 249 -2.60 24.96 11.34
N GLU A 250 -2.00 23.80 11.61
CA GLU A 250 -1.75 23.28 12.95
C GLU A 250 -0.24 23.15 13.18
N ARG A 251 0.21 23.20 14.43
CA ARG A 251 1.64 23.05 14.75
C ARG A 251 2.14 21.66 14.34
N LYS A 252 3.33 21.59 13.74
CA LYS A 252 3.96 20.33 13.33
C LYS A 252 4.16 19.44 14.55
N ASP A 253 3.47 18.30 14.52
CA ASP A 253 3.65 17.19 15.46
C ASP A 253 5.10 16.69 15.34
N GLU A 254 5.95 16.99 16.33
CA GLU A 254 7.40 16.71 16.32
C GLU A 254 7.70 15.20 16.21
N ASN A 255 6.73 14.34 16.56
CA ASN A 255 6.83 12.88 16.47
C ASN A 255 6.63 12.28 15.06
N LYS A 256 6.62 13.10 13.99
CA LYS A 256 6.53 12.61 12.59
C LYS A 256 7.70 11.68 12.21
N VAL A 257 8.90 11.93 12.73
CA VAL A 257 10.10 11.11 12.45
C VAL A 257 9.92 9.70 13.00
N TYR A 258 9.46 9.57 14.24
CA TYR A 258 9.14 8.26 14.85
C TYR A 258 8.12 7.47 14.02
N LYS A 259 7.03 8.11 13.60
CA LYS A 259 5.99 7.48 12.75
C LYS A 259 6.58 7.00 11.41
N TRP A 260 7.52 7.74 10.82
CA TRP A 260 8.21 7.34 9.59
C TRP A 260 9.17 6.17 9.79
N ILE A 261 10.01 6.21 10.83
CA ILE A 261 10.92 5.12 11.19
C ILE A 261 10.13 3.83 11.42
N TYR A 262 9.03 3.89 12.17
CA TYR A 262 8.16 2.75 12.42
C TYR A 262 7.60 2.16 11.11
N ARG A 263 7.18 3.00 10.16
CA ARG A 263 6.69 2.54 8.85
C ARG A 263 7.78 1.85 8.02
N ILE A 264 8.98 2.44 7.96
CA ILE A 264 10.12 1.87 7.22
C ILE A 264 10.48 0.50 7.79
N VAL A 265 10.61 0.40 9.12
CA VAL A 265 10.90 -0.85 9.82
C VAL A 265 9.85 -1.92 9.51
N ASN A 266 8.56 -1.56 9.52
CA ASN A 266 7.50 -2.51 9.20
C ASN A 266 7.55 -2.98 7.73
N ILE A 267 7.89 -2.10 6.78
CA ILE A 267 8.09 -2.47 5.37
C ILE A 267 9.26 -3.45 5.23
N ILE A 268 10.39 -3.19 5.91
CA ILE A 268 11.55 -4.08 5.91
C ILE A 268 11.16 -5.47 6.42
N PHE A 269 10.41 -5.56 7.53
CA PHE A 269 9.95 -6.85 8.06
C PHE A 269 9.01 -7.59 7.10
N ILE A 270 8.13 -6.89 6.38
CA ILE A 270 7.27 -7.50 5.35
C ILE A 270 8.12 -8.04 4.20
N LEU A 271 9.09 -7.28 3.72
CA LEU A 271 10.00 -7.72 2.65
C LEU A 271 10.82 -8.94 3.09
N LEU A 272 11.34 -8.96 4.32
CA LEU A 272 12.03 -10.12 4.88
C LEU A 272 11.11 -11.34 4.97
N PHE A 273 9.86 -11.17 5.41
CA PHE A 273 8.88 -12.25 5.50
C PHE A 273 8.57 -12.86 4.13
N VAL A 274 8.30 -12.02 3.13
CA VAL A 274 8.10 -12.46 1.75
C VAL A 274 9.36 -13.12 1.19
N GLY A 275 10.54 -12.54 1.43
CA GLY A 275 11.82 -13.09 1.02
C GLY A 275 12.06 -14.50 1.58
N VAL A 276 11.86 -14.71 2.88
CA VAL A 276 12.00 -16.02 3.53
C VAL A 276 11.02 -17.04 2.93
N ILE A 277 9.74 -16.70 2.74
CA ILE A 277 8.78 -17.60 2.11
C ILE A 277 9.17 -17.93 0.66
N SER A 278 9.67 -16.94 -0.07
CA SER A 278 10.04 -17.09 -1.48
C SER A 278 11.18 -18.10 -1.64
N THR A 279 12.08 -18.24 -0.65
CA THR A 279 13.14 -19.26 -0.68
C THR A 279 12.61 -20.70 -0.78
N MET A 280 11.36 -20.96 -0.38
CA MET A 280 10.74 -22.28 -0.52
C MET A 280 10.58 -22.69 -2.00
N PHE A 281 10.34 -21.70 -2.86
CA PHE A 281 9.99 -21.90 -4.27
C PHE A 281 11.19 -21.79 -5.21
N ILE A 282 12.34 -21.33 -4.71
CA ILE A 282 13.53 -21.20 -5.55
C ILE A 282 14.33 -22.49 -5.48
N SER A 283 14.57 -23.11 -6.64
CA SER A 283 15.21 -24.41 -6.78
C SER A 283 16.70 -24.38 -6.38
N ASP A 284 17.42 -23.29 -6.69
CA ASP A 284 18.87 -23.37 -6.87
C ASP A 284 19.74 -22.44 -6.00
N ILE A 285 19.19 -21.72 -5.02
CA ILE A 285 19.95 -20.58 -4.44
C ILE A 285 21.05 -21.00 -3.44
N TYR A 286 20.98 -22.12 -2.69
CA TYR A 286 22.05 -22.49 -1.75
C TYR A 286 22.23 -24.01 -1.53
N ILE A 287 23.50 -24.43 -1.42
CA ILE A 287 23.96 -25.77 -0.97
C ILE A 287 23.29 -26.19 0.36
N TYR A 288 22.93 -25.21 1.19
CA TYR A 288 22.47 -25.38 2.56
C TYR A 288 20.97 -25.69 2.69
N THR A 289 20.16 -25.42 1.65
CA THR A 289 18.71 -25.70 1.59
C THR A 289 18.37 -26.74 0.52
N SER A 290 19.25 -27.74 0.35
CA SER A 290 19.17 -28.73 -0.75
C SER A 290 17.99 -29.70 -0.64
N THR A 291 17.44 -29.91 0.56
CA THR A 291 16.31 -30.82 0.79
C THR A 291 15.07 -30.05 1.23
N PHE A 292 13.89 -30.58 0.89
CA PHE A 292 12.60 -30.00 1.29
C PHE A 292 12.51 -29.78 2.81
N LEU A 293 13.02 -30.73 3.62
CA LEU A 293 13.03 -30.62 5.08
C LEU A 293 13.86 -29.42 5.55
N ARG A 294 15.04 -29.19 4.98
CA ARG A 294 15.88 -28.03 5.29
C ARG A 294 15.21 -26.71 4.90
N LYS A 295 14.53 -26.67 3.74
CA LYS A 295 13.72 -25.52 3.33
C LYS A 295 12.58 -25.25 4.31
N ALA A 296 11.84 -26.28 4.70
CA ALA A 296 10.73 -26.15 5.65
C ALA A 296 11.20 -25.63 7.02
N VAL A 297 12.27 -26.20 7.58
CA VAL A 297 12.84 -25.75 8.86
C VAL A 297 13.36 -24.31 8.76
N PHE A 298 14.04 -23.95 7.68
CA PHE A 298 14.51 -22.58 7.44
C PHE A 298 13.36 -21.57 7.40
N VAL A 299 12.28 -21.89 6.67
CA VAL A 299 11.11 -21.01 6.53
C VAL A 299 10.38 -20.85 7.86
N VAL A 300 10.10 -21.95 8.57
CA VAL A 300 9.39 -21.91 9.85
C VAL A 300 10.19 -21.13 10.90
N CYS A 301 11.47 -21.43 11.08
CA CYS A 301 12.32 -20.73 12.04
C CYS A 301 12.49 -19.25 11.65
N GLY A 302 12.68 -18.96 10.35
CA GLY A 302 12.82 -17.60 9.84
C GLY A 302 11.58 -16.76 10.06
N ILE A 303 10.38 -17.30 9.82
CA ILE A 303 9.11 -16.62 10.09
C ILE A 303 8.98 -16.30 11.59
N LEU A 304 9.21 -17.29 12.46
CA LEU A 304 9.09 -17.09 13.91
C LEU A 304 10.09 -16.04 14.42
N LEU A 305 11.35 -16.08 13.94
CA LEU A 305 12.36 -15.07 14.26
C LEU A 305 11.93 -13.67 13.81
N ILE A 306 11.41 -13.53 12.59
CA ILE A 306 10.93 -12.24 12.06
C ILE A 306 9.79 -11.69 12.93
N LEU A 307 8.84 -12.52 13.35
CA LEU A 307 7.73 -12.09 14.19
C LEU A 307 8.20 -11.62 15.57
N ILE A 308 9.12 -12.35 16.19
CA ILE A 308 9.71 -12.00 17.49
C ILE A 308 10.53 -10.71 17.37
N LEU A 309 11.40 -10.60 16.37
CA LEU A 309 12.17 -9.39 16.10
C LEU A 309 11.25 -8.18 15.89
N ASN A 310 10.20 -8.31 15.08
CA ASN A 310 9.26 -7.23 14.82
C ASN A 310 8.59 -6.76 16.13
N LYS A 311 8.12 -7.69 16.96
CA LYS A 311 7.51 -7.36 18.26
C LYS A 311 8.48 -6.62 19.18
N ASN A 312 9.74 -7.07 19.27
CA ASN A 312 10.73 -6.43 20.16
C ASN A 312 11.21 -5.08 19.61
N VAL A 313 11.46 -4.96 18.31
CA VAL A 313 11.85 -3.69 17.68
C VAL A 313 10.75 -2.65 17.83
N LYS A 314 9.46 -3.02 17.70
CA LYS A 314 8.34 -2.10 17.97
C LYS A 314 8.35 -1.57 19.39
N LYS A 315 8.60 -2.43 20.38
CA LYS A 315 8.70 -2.03 21.79
C LYS A 315 9.88 -1.09 22.06
N ILE A 316 11.05 -1.40 21.49
CA ILE A 316 12.26 -0.57 21.59
C ILE A 316 12.01 0.81 20.98
N LEU A 317 11.44 0.84 19.77
CA LEU A 317 11.11 2.09 19.08
C LEU A 317 10.11 2.92 19.90
N SER A 318 9.12 2.29 20.53
CA SER A 318 8.15 2.98 21.39
C SER A 318 8.69 3.43 22.76
N GLY A 319 9.97 3.18 23.06
CA GLY A 319 10.59 3.54 24.34
C GLY A 319 10.24 2.63 25.53
N GLN A 320 9.58 1.50 25.29
CA GLN A 320 9.07 0.58 26.33
C GLN A 320 10.09 -0.53 26.69
N TRP A 321 11.31 -0.14 27.05
CA TRP A 321 12.44 -1.05 27.33
C TRP A 321 12.17 -2.03 28.47
N SER A 322 11.45 -1.59 29.51
CA SER A 322 11.10 -2.40 30.69
C SER A 322 10.17 -3.59 30.39
N THR A 323 9.52 -3.61 29.22
CA THR A 323 8.57 -4.67 28.85
C THR A 323 9.18 -5.81 28.03
N LEU A 324 10.51 -5.78 27.81
CA LEU A 324 11.24 -6.85 27.13
C LEU A 324 11.42 -8.03 28.09
N LYS A 325 10.54 -9.04 27.96
CA LYS A 325 10.63 -10.26 28.75
C LYS A 325 11.88 -11.06 28.33
N VAL A 326 12.64 -11.54 29.33
CA VAL A 326 13.82 -12.40 29.11
C VAL A 326 13.46 -13.67 28.32
N THR A 327 12.21 -14.15 28.45
CA THR A 327 11.65 -15.24 27.64
C THR A 327 11.84 -15.04 26.13
N ASN A 328 11.73 -13.81 25.62
CA ASN A 328 11.90 -13.53 24.19
C ASN A 328 13.34 -13.76 23.71
N ILE A 329 14.34 -13.51 24.57
CA ILE A 329 15.76 -13.72 24.25
C ILE A 329 16.04 -15.21 24.12
N TYR A 330 15.47 -16.02 25.00
CA TYR A 330 15.66 -17.46 24.95
C TYR A 330 14.93 -18.13 23.78
N PHE A 331 13.70 -17.69 23.46
CA PHE A 331 13.03 -18.11 22.24
C PHE A 331 13.85 -17.73 20.99
N PHE A 332 14.49 -16.56 21.00
CA PHE A 332 15.38 -16.14 19.91
C PHE A 332 16.60 -17.05 19.79
N VAL A 333 17.26 -17.40 20.90
CA VAL A 333 18.40 -18.35 20.92
C VAL A 333 17.97 -19.73 20.43
N SER A 334 16.82 -20.25 20.90
CA SER A 334 16.29 -21.54 20.48
C SER A 334 16.01 -21.60 18.98
N LEU A 335 15.47 -20.53 18.38
CA LEU A 335 15.17 -20.49 16.94
C LEU A 335 16.40 -20.28 16.05
N ILE A 336 17.53 -19.84 16.61
CA ILE A 336 18.81 -19.73 15.90
C ILE A 336 19.53 -21.08 15.82
N LEU A 337 19.38 -21.97 16.82
CA LEU A 337 20.07 -23.26 16.86
C LEU A 337 19.85 -24.14 15.61
N PRO A 338 18.64 -24.24 15.03
CA PRO A 338 18.42 -24.95 13.76
C PRO A 338 19.30 -24.45 12.60
N TYR A 339 19.70 -23.18 12.60
CA TYR A 339 20.58 -22.64 11.56
C TYR A 339 21.98 -23.22 11.60
N VAL A 340 22.48 -23.61 12.78
CA VAL A 340 23.78 -24.26 12.93
C VAL A 340 23.81 -25.60 12.17
N TRP A 341 22.68 -26.33 12.17
CA TRP A 341 22.50 -27.53 11.35
C TRP A 341 22.31 -27.20 9.86
N LEU A 342 21.49 -26.19 9.54
CA LEU A 342 21.24 -25.80 8.14
C LEU A 342 22.53 -25.45 7.39
N PHE A 343 23.46 -24.77 8.05
CA PHE A 343 24.78 -24.41 7.50
C PHE A 343 25.83 -25.52 7.60
N ASN A 344 25.44 -26.75 7.97
CA ASN A 344 26.32 -27.92 8.11
C ASN A 344 27.46 -27.76 9.14
N PHE A 345 27.37 -26.83 10.10
CA PHE A 345 28.37 -26.72 11.17
C PHE A 345 28.28 -27.92 12.12
N VAL A 346 27.06 -28.40 12.38
CA VAL A 346 26.77 -29.47 13.34
C VAL A 346 25.71 -30.42 12.78
N LYS A 347 25.81 -31.72 13.09
CA LYS A 347 24.78 -32.71 12.69
C LYS A 347 23.48 -32.51 13.47
N TRP A 348 22.34 -32.83 12.85
CA TRP A 348 21.00 -32.55 13.41
C TRP A 348 20.78 -33.07 14.84
N TYR A 349 21.31 -34.25 15.17
CA TYR A 349 21.12 -34.85 16.49
C TYR A 349 21.83 -34.09 17.62
N TRP A 350 22.97 -33.44 17.33
CA TRP A 350 23.64 -32.57 18.29
C TRP A 350 22.85 -31.28 18.52
N VAL A 351 22.22 -30.73 17.48
CA VAL A 351 21.35 -29.55 17.60
C VAL A 351 20.15 -29.85 18.50
N LEU A 352 19.53 -31.04 18.37
CA LEU A 352 18.45 -31.46 19.27
C LEU A 352 18.90 -31.57 20.74
N ILE A 353 20.11 -32.08 21.00
CA ILE A 353 20.66 -32.12 22.35
C ILE A 353 20.83 -30.70 22.90
N PHE A 354 21.36 -29.77 22.11
CA PHE A 354 21.49 -28.37 22.53
C PHE A 354 20.14 -27.69 22.75
N GLU A 355 19.15 -27.91 21.88
CA GLU A 355 17.79 -27.39 22.07
C GLU A 355 17.16 -27.93 23.36
N PHE A 356 17.32 -29.23 23.64
CA PHE A 356 16.82 -29.84 24.86
C PHE A 356 17.48 -29.24 26.11
N ILE A 357 18.80 -29.01 26.08
CA ILE A 357 19.52 -28.34 27.18
C ILE A 357 18.99 -26.92 27.37
N VAL A 358 18.80 -26.15 26.28
CA VAL A 358 18.25 -24.78 26.36
C VAL A 358 16.84 -24.80 26.94
N LEU A 359 15.96 -25.71 26.51
CA LEU A 359 14.60 -25.85 27.04
C LEU A 359 14.58 -26.28 28.52
N LEU A 360 15.51 -27.15 28.92
CA LEU A 360 15.65 -27.58 30.31
C LEU A 360 16.12 -26.41 31.19
N VAL A 361 17.17 -25.71 30.79
CA VAL A 361 17.66 -24.49 31.48
C VAL A 361 16.54 -23.45 31.57
N MET A 362 15.73 -23.31 30.52
CA MET A 362 14.56 -22.44 30.50
C MET A 362 13.51 -22.78 31.54
N SER A 363 13.20 -24.07 31.71
CA SER A 363 12.23 -24.51 32.71
C SER A 363 12.67 -24.21 34.14
N PHE A 364 13.98 -24.08 34.40
CA PHE A 364 14.52 -23.76 35.73
C PHE A 364 14.74 -22.25 35.97
N LEU A 365 15.02 -21.47 34.92
CA LEU A 365 15.38 -20.05 35.04
C LEU A 365 14.23 -19.06 34.81
N VAL A 366 13.10 -19.51 34.28
CA VAL A 366 11.91 -18.65 34.17
C VAL A 366 11.12 -18.80 35.47
N PRO A 367 11.21 -17.85 36.42
CA PRO A 367 10.35 -17.88 37.59
C PRO A 367 8.89 -17.81 37.14
N GLU A 368 8.03 -18.63 37.75
CA GLU A 368 6.58 -18.41 37.71
C GLU A 368 6.34 -16.94 38.07
N ASN A 369 5.69 -16.23 37.16
CA ASN A 369 5.55 -14.79 37.24
C ASN A 369 4.72 -14.44 38.49
N PRO A 370 5.21 -13.63 39.45
CA PRO A 370 4.46 -13.23 40.65
C PRO A 370 3.38 -12.17 40.34
N GLY A 371 2.85 -12.17 39.12
CA GLY A 371 1.91 -11.18 38.61
C GLY A 371 0.45 -11.64 38.61
N ASP A 372 0.17 -12.92 38.87
CA ASP A 372 -1.20 -13.44 38.93
C ASP A 372 -1.81 -13.34 40.36
N ASP A 373 -1.02 -12.97 41.38
CA ASP A 373 -1.49 -12.80 42.76
C ASP A 373 -2.04 -11.39 43.07
N ILE A 374 -1.88 -10.41 42.17
CA ILE A 374 -2.44 -9.06 42.36
C ILE A 374 -3.91 -9.02 41.92
N ASP A 375 -4.28 -9.77 40.89
CA ASP A 375 -5.67 -9.91 40.41
C ASP A 375 -6.56 -10.77 41.33
N SER A 376 -5.98 -11.54 42.25
CA SER A 376 -6.71 -12.29 43.28
C SER A 376 -6.97 -11.44 44.54
N LEU A 377 -6.02 -10.58 44.92
CA LEU A 377 -6.17 -9.66 46.06
C LEU A 377 -7.11 -8.47 45.79
N GLU A 378 -7.25 -8.02 44.54
CA GLU A 378 -8.30 -7.04 44.18
C GLU A 378 -9.70 -7.68 44.11
N ARG A 379 -9.80 -8.97 43.77
CA ARG A 379 -11.09 -9.68 43.71
C ARG A 379 -11.70 -9.97 45.08
N ASP A 380 -10.86 -10.15 46.10
CA ASP A 380 -11.32 -10.37 47.48
C ASP A 380 -11.70 -9.06 48.21
N ASN A 381 -11.27 -7.89 47.71
CA ASN A 381 -11.60 -6.58 48.29
C ASN A 381 -12.87 -5.92 47.70
N GLU A 382 -13.39 -6.40 46.56
CA GLU A 382 -14.66 -5.92 45.99
C GLU A 382 -15.89 -6.74 46.43
N ALA A 383 -15.71 -7.77 47.26
CA ALA A 383 -16.77 -8.68 47.69
C ALA A 383 -17.20 -8.48 49.16
N ASP A 384 -17.34 -7.24 49.66
CA ASP A 384 -18.20 -6.98 50.83
C ASP A 384 -18.76 -5.54 50.84
N PRO A 385 -19.99 -5.33 50.33
CA PRO A 385 -20.71 -4.09 50.51
C PRO A 385 -21.87 -4.26 51.50
N THR A 386 -21.69 -4.86 52.69
CA THR A 386 -22.74 -4.83 53.74
C THR A 386 -22.18 -4.96 55.15
N SER A 387 -21.63 -3.88 55.72
CA SER A 387 -21.88 -3.53 57.14
C SER A 387 -21.22 -2.21 57.52
N ARG A 388 -22.00 -1.13 57.52
CA ARG A 388 -21.85 0.01 58.45
C ARG A 388 -23.11 0.86 58.38
N SER A 389 -24.11 0.39 59.10
CA SER A 389 -25.20 1.19 59.66
C SER A 389 -25.26 0.91 61.16
N ILE A 390 -25.53 1.96 61.95
CA ILE A 390 -25.68 2.00 63.42
C ILE A 390 -24.29 2.13 64.10
N GLU A 391 -23.94 3.22 64.79
CA GLU A 391 -24.69 4.11 65.69
C GLU A 391 -24.14 5.55 65.64
#